data_AF-A0A7K3DHI8-F1
#
_entry.id   AF-A0A7K3DHI8-F1
#
_cell.length_a   1.000
_cell.length_b   1.000
_cell.length_c   1.000
_cell.angle_alpha   90.00
_cell.angle_beta   90.00
_cell.angle_gamma   90.00
#
_symmetry.space_group_name_H-M   'P 1'
#
loop_
_entity.id
_entity.type
_entity.pdbx_description
1 polymer ?
#
loop_
_entity_poly.entity_id
_entity_poly.type
_entity_poly.pdbx_seq_one_letter_code
_entity_poly.pdbx_strand_id
1 'polypeptide(L)'
;MTYTIERWADERAVAATGDRTRVARAVGKAALAARPAAGRPLGAALGILGLARLTGRTGAGPVPRRVAALLAPPLGRHPLLAAATTALLAVAALSSAEAARDLHRLLESVGI
;
A
#
# COMPACT_ATOMS: atom_id res chain seq x y z
N MET A 1 5.65 -3.17 -3.88
CA MET A 1 4.98 -3.52 -2.61
C MET A 1 5.68 -2.91 -1.39
N THR A 2 7.03 -2.82 -1.36
CA THR A 2 7.80 -2.28 -0.22
C THR A 2 7.35 -0.89 0.27
N TYR A 3 7.06 0.06 -0.63
CA TYR A 3 6.59 1.39 -0.23
C TYR A 3 5.31 1.35 0.62
N THR A 4 4.37 0.46 0.30
CA THR A 4 3.11 0.34 1.03
C THR A 4 3.32 -0.20 2.45
N ILE A 5 4.24 -1.16 2.61
CA ILE A 5 4.61 -1.71 3.92
C ILE A 5 5.30 -0.64 4.77
N GLU A 6 6.31 0.02 4.20
CA GLU A 6 7.04 1.13 4.81
C GLU A 6 6.09 2.26 5.22
N ARG A 7 5.13 2.59 4.35
CA ARG A 7 4.11 3.61 4.64
C ARG A 7 3.18 3.18 5.78
N TRP A 8 2.80 1.91 5.86
CA TRP A 8 2.01 1.40 6.98
C TRP A 8 2.77 1.49 8.30
N ALA A 9 4.07 1.18 8.30
CA ALA A 9 4.90 1.34 9.47
C ALA A 9 4.98 2.82 9.92
N ASP A 10 5.15 3.75 8.97
CA ASP A 10 5.15 5.19 9.25
C ASP A 10 3.83 5.66 9.85
N GLU A 11 2.68 5.24 9.31
CA GLU A 11 1.36 5.60 9.84
C GLU A 11 1.12 5.01 11.24
N ARG A 12 1.62 3.81 11.53
CA ARG A 12 1.57 3.25 12.89
C ARG A 12 2.43 4.06 13.86
N ALA A 13 3.61 4.51 13.45
CA ALA A 13 4.45 5.38 14.25
C ALA A 13 3.78 6.75 14.52
N VAL A 14 3.09 7.30 13.51
CA VAL A 14 2.27 8.52 13.67
C VAL A 14 1.14 8.29 14.66
N ALA A 15 0.42 7.16 14.57
CA ALA A 15 -0.65 6.84 15.51
C ALA A 15 -0.15 6.71 16.96
N ALA A 16 1.04 6.14 17.17
CA ALA A 16 1.65 6.00 18.49
C ALA A 16 2.21 7.32 19.05
N THR A 17 2.73 8.20 18.19
CA THR A 17 3.42 9.44 18.60
C THR A 17 2.47 10.66 18.63
N GLY A 18 1.38 10.62 17.87
CA GLY A 18 0.44 11.73 17.70
C GLY A 18 0.95 12.89 16.84
N ASP A 19 2.20 12.84 16.36
CA ASP A 19 2.86 13.94 15.65
C ASP A 19 3.56 13.47 14.36
N ARG A 20 3.01 13.91 13.21
CA ARG A 20 3.52 13.61 11.88
C ARG A 20 4.88 14.22 11.58
N THR A 21 5.14 15.42 12.07
CA THR A 21 6.39 16.15 11.84
C THR A 21 7.55 15.49 12.60
N ARG A 22 7.29 15.03 13.84
CA ARG A 22 8.28 14.28 14.63
C ARG A 22 8.66 12.96 13.95
N VAL A 23 7.68 12.19 13.48
CA VAL A 23 7.94 10.94 12.75
C VAL A 23 8.68 11.21 11.44
N ALA A 24 8.29 12.23 10.67
CA ALA A 24 8.97 12.61 9.44
C ALA A 24 10.45 12.96 9.66
N ARG A 25 10.75 13.73 10.71
CA ARG A 25 12.13 14.06 11.11
C ARG A 25 12.90 12.83 11.57
N ALA A 26 12.28 11.92 12.32
CA ALA A 26 12.92 10.68 12.76
C ALA A 26 13.30 9.78 11.58
N VAL A 27 12.38 9.56 10.62
CA VAL A 27 12.63 8.79 9.39
C VAL A 27 13.74 9.44 8.56
N GLY A 28 13.71 10.77 8.39
CA GLY A 28 14.76 11.50 7.68
C GLY A 28 16.14 11.36 8.35
N LYS A 29 16.21 11.49 9.67
CA LYS A 29 17.45 11.31 10.44
C LYS A 29 17.97 9.87 10.36
N ALA A 30 17.08 8.88 10.52
CA ALA A 30 17.44 7.48 10.42
C ALA A 30 18.03 7.15 9.05
N ALA A 31 17.45 7.68 7.97
CA ALA A 31 17.98 7.49 6.63
C ALA A 31 19.36 8.15 6.40
N LEU A 32 19.60 9.32 7.00
CA LEU A 32 20.90 9.98 6.96
C LEU A 32 21.96 9.19 7.76
N ALA A 33 21.59 8.65 8.92
CA ALA A 33 22.47 7.83 9.76
C ALA A 33 22.74 6.45 9.15
N ALA A 34 21.74 5.85 8.50
CA ALA A 34 21.83 4.58 7.80
C ALA A 34 22.49 4.69 6.42
N ARG A 35 23.27 5.75 6.18
CA ARG A 35 24.06 5.96 4.96
C ARG A 35 25.53 5.53 5.10
N PRO A 36 25.88 4.25 5.31
CA PRO A 36 27.16 3.70 4.84
C PRO A 36 27.12 3.56 3.31
N ALA A 37 28.27 3.82 2.64
CA ALA A 37 28.55 3.66 1.21
C ALA A 37 27.39 3.14 0.35
N ALA A 38 26.79 4.00 -0.48
CA ALA A 38 25.78 3.63 -1.48
C ALA A 38 26.42 2.78 -2.60
N GLY A 39 26.86 1.58 -2.24
CA GLY A 39 27.16 0.49 -3.13
C GLY A 39 25.88 0.11 -3.84
N ARG A 40 25.87 0.45 -5.14
CA ARG A 40 25.16 -0.20 -6.24
C ARG A 40 23.99 -1.11 -5.82
N PRO A 41 22.72 -0.74 -6.10
CA PRO A 41 21.66 -1.73 -6.03
C PRO A 41 21.97 -2.86 -7.02
N LEU A 42 21.99 -4.10 -6.51
CA LEU A 42 22.09 -5.37 -7.25
C LEU A 42 20.96 -5.57 -8.30
N GLY A 43 20.15 -4.55 -8.58
CA GLY A 43 19.22 -4.49 -9.70
C GLY A 43 19.87 -4.08 -11.03
N ALA A 44 21.18 -3.78 -11.05
CA ALA A 44 21.89 -3.44 -12.29
C ALA A 44 22.21 -4.65 -13.20
N ALA A 45 22.05 -5.88 -12.71
CA ALA A 45 22.29 -7.09 -13.51
C ALA A 45 21.08 -7.49 -14.38
N LEU A 46 19.88 -6.98 -14.09
CA LEU A 46 18.68 -7.20 -14.89
C LEU A 46 18.23 -5.83 -15.42
N GLY A 47 18.37 -5.62 -16.73
CA GLY A 47 18.28 -4.34 -17.45
C GLY A 47 16.95 -3.56 -17.35
N ILE A 48 16.51 -3.24 -16.14
CA ILE A 48 15.30 -2.47 -15.83
C ILE A 48 15.69 -1.06 -15.33
N LEU A 49 16.95 -0.63 -15.53
CA LEU A 49 17.38 0.73 -15.18
C LEU A 49 16.88 1.81 -16.15
N GLY A 50 16.28 1.42 -17.29
CA GLY A 50 15.58 2.33 -18.19
C GLY A 50 14.20 2.71 -17.66
N LEU A 51 13.41 1.71 -17.22
CA LEU A 51 12.02 1.93 -16.82
C LEU A 51 11.88 2.55 -15.42
N ALA A 52 12.82 2.27 -14.50
CA ALA A 52 12.85 2.89 -13.17
C ALA A 52 13.22 4.39 -13.21
N ARG A 53 13.98 4.82 -14.24
CA ARG A 53 14.27 6.25 -14.48
C ARG A 53 13.13 6.96 -15.19
N LEU A 54 12.41 6.26 -16.08
CA LEU A 54 11.25 6.81 -16.80
C LEU A 54 9.98 6.88 -15.94
N THR A 55 9.84 6.01 -14.93
CA THR A 55 8.77 6.10 -13.91
C THR A 55 9.14 7.01 -12.73
N GLY A 56 10.27 7.73 -12.86
CA GLY A 56 10.63 8.84 -12.02
C GLY A 56 9.58 9.93 -12.10
N ARG A 57 8.55 9.85 -11.24
CA ARG A 57 7.92 11.05 -10.71
C ARG A 57 9.06 11.92 -10.19
N THR A 58 9.30 12.99 -10.93
CA THR A 58 10.38 13.97 -10.83
C THR A 58 10.35 14.68 -9.48
N GLY A 59 10.75 13.98 -8.42
CA GLY A 59 10.66 14.50 -7.07
C GLY A 59 11.13 13.50 -6.02
N ALA A 60 12.45 13.40 -5.89
CA ALA A 60 13.16 12.86 -4.73
C ALA A 60 13.09 11.31 -4.49
N GLY A 61 14.15 10.78 -3.86
CA GLY A 61 14.34 9.34 -3.64
C GLY A 61 13.29 8.69 -2.72
N PRO A 62 13.40 7.37 -2.44
CA PRO A 62 12.39 6.62 -1.69
C PRO A 62 12.10 7.19 -0.29
N VAL A 63 13.12 7.72 0.39
CA VAL A 63 12.97 8.35 1.71
C VAL A 63 12.33 9.74 1.64
N PRO A 64 12.83 10.69 0.81
CA PRO A 64 12.14 11.97 0.63
C PRO A 64 10.66 11.85 0.26
N ARG A 65 10.28 10.83 -0.54
CA ARG A 65 8.89 10.55 -0.85
C ARG A 65 8.06 10.20 0.39
N ARG A 66 8.61 9.41 1.33
CA ARG A 66 7.94 9.05 2.59
C ARG A 66 7.81 10.24 3.53
N VAL A 67 8.85 11.06 3.63
CA VAL A 67 8.84 12.30 4.41
C VAL A 67 7.79 13.28 3.87
N ALA A 68 7.77 13.49 2.56
CA ALA A 68 6.76 14.34 1.92
C ALA A 68 5.34 13.81 2.15
N ALA A 69 5.13 12.49 2.09
CA ALA A 69 3.84 11.88 2.38
C ALA A 69 3.43 12.01 3.87
N LEU A 70 4.37 12.07 4.81
CA LEU A 70 4.07 12.33 6.23
C LEU A 70 3.69 13.78 6.50
N LEU A 71 4.29 14.72 5.76
CA LEU A 71 4.02 16.15 5.89
C LEU A 71 2.80 16.62 5.07
N ALA A 72 2.33 15.81 4.12
CA ALA A 72 1.11 16.08 3.39
C ALA A 72 -0.13 16.05 4.33
N PRO A 73 -1.19 16.82 4.01
CA PRO A 73 -2.45 16.74 4.74
C PRO A 73 -2.93 15.29 4.85
N PRO A 74 -3.50 14.88 6.00
CA PRO A 74 -4.00 13.52 6.17
C PRO A 74 -5.07 13.25 5.11
N LEU A 75 -4.95 12.12 4.41
CA LEU A 75 -6.00 11.66 3.52
C LEU A 75 -7.29 11.55 4.33
N GLY A 76 -8.34 12.21 3.85
CA GLY A 76 -9.65 12.19 4.50
C GLY A 76 -10.13 10.76 4.66
N ARG A 77 -10.58 10.39 5.86
CA ARG A 77 -11.30 9.13 6.04
C ARG A 77 -12.67 9.31 5.41
N HIS A 78 -12.99 8.49 4.42
CA HIS A 78 -14.29 8.49 3.76
C HIS A 78 -15.10 7.27 4.24
N PRO A 79 -15.73 7.33 5.44
CA PRO A 79 -16.41 6.18 6.03
C PRO A 79 -17.56 5.68 5.15
N LEU A 80 -18.22 6.59 4.42
CA LEU A 80 -19.28 6.24 3.46
C LEU A 80 -18.75 5.40 2.31
N LEU A 81 -17.58 5.76 1.73
CA LEU A 81 -16.96 4.97 0.67
C LEU A 81 -16.51 3.60 1.21
N ALA A 82 -15.96 3.56 2.42
CA ALA A 82 -15.60 2.30 3.07
C ALA A 82 -16.83 1.40 3.28
N ALA A 83 -17.91 1.96 3.85
CA ALA A 83 -19.16 1.23 4.07
C ALA A 83 -19.80 0.75 2.76
N ALA A 84 -19.84 1.59 1.72
CA ALA A 84 -20.33 1.23 0.40
C ALA A 84 -19.51 0.09 -0.23
N THR A 85 -18.19 0.15 -0.11
CA THR A 85 -17.29 -0.91 -0.60
C THR A 85 -17.53 -2.21 0.17
N THR A 86 -17.65 -2.16 1.49
CA THR A 86 -17.95 -3.34 2.32
C THR A 86 -19.32 -3.95 1.98
N ALA A 87 -20.34 -3.11 1.79
CA ALA A 87 -21.66 -3.56 1.38
C ALA A 87 -21.65 -4.24 0.01
N LEU A 88 -20.95 -3.65 -0.97
CA LEU A 88 -20.80 -4.24 -2.30
C LEU A 88 -20.09 -5.61 -2.24
N LEU A 89 -19.03 -5.72 -1.44
CA LEU A 89 -18.34 -7.00 -1.22
C LEU A 89 -19.24 -8.05 -0.55
N ALA A 90 -20.06 -7.65 0.42
CA ALA A 90 -21.00 -8.54 1.08
C ALA A 90 -22.08 -9.04 0.10
N VAL A 91 -22.64 -8.16 -0.72
CA VAL A 91 -23.60 -8.52 -1.77
C VAL A 91 -22.98 -9.48 -2.78
N ALA A 92 -21.75 -9.20 -3.24
CA ALA A 92 -21.03 -10.08 -4.16
C ALA A 92 -20.77 -11.47 -3.56
N ALA A 93 -20.40 -11.54 -2.27
CA ALA A 93 -20.19 -12.80 -1.57
C ALA A 93 -21.50 -13.60 -1.42
N LEU A 94 -22.59 -12.93 -1.03
CA LEU A 94 -23.92 -13.56 -0.94
C LEU A 94 -24.40 -14.08 -2.29
N SER A 95 -24.25 -13.28 -3.34
CA SER A 95 -24.61 -13.67 -4.71
C SER A 95 -23.79 -14.87 -5.18
N SER A 96 -22.49 -14.89 -4.85
CA SER A 96 -21.61 -16.02 -5.17
C SER A 96 -22.00 -17.29 -4.42
N ALA A 97 -22.41 -17.17 -3.15
CA ALA A 97 -22.88 -18.29 -2.35
C ALA A 97 -24.20 -18.86 -2.88
N GLU A 98 -25.12 -18.00 -3.31
CA GLU A 98 -26.39 -18.44 -3.90
C GLU A 98 -26.16 -19.13 -5.25
N ALA A 99 -25.32 -18.55 -6.12
CA ALA A 99 -24.94 -19.17 -7.38
C ALA A 99 -24.30 -20.56 -7.18
N ALA A 100 -23.47 -20.73 -6.14
CA ALA A 100 -22.89 -22.03 -5.80
C ALA A 100 -23.95 -23.05 -5.35
N ARG A 101 -24.95 -22.62 -4.56
CA ARG A 101 -26.07 -23.48 -4.15
C ARG A 101 -26.94 -23.88 -5.33
N ASP A 102 -27.25 -22.95 -6.22
CA ASP A 102 -28.06 -23.23 -7.40
C ASP A 102 -27.33 -24.18 -8.35
N LEU A 103 -26.02 -23.99 -8.55
CA LEU A 103 -25.19 -24.93 -9.30
C LEU A 103 -25.22 -26.33 -8.66
N HIS A 104 -25.10 -26.42 -7.33
CA HIS A 104 -25.16 -27.70 -6.63
C HIS A 104 -26.51 -28.41 -6.82
N ARG A 105 -27.63 -27.69 -6.66
CA ARG A 105 -28.98 -28.24 -6.89
C ARG A 105 -29.17 -28.72 -8.34
N LEU A 106 -28.63 -27.98 -9.31
CA LEU A 106 -28.69 -28.39 -10.72
C LEU A 106 -27.91 -29.71 -10.94
N LEU A 107 -26.74 -29.86 -10.33
CA LEU A 107 -25.96 -31.10 -10.41
C LEU A 107 -26.73 -32.28 -9.78
N GLU A 108 -27.29 -32.10 -8.59
CA GLU A 108 -28.13 -33.11 -7.93
C GLU A 108 -29.33 -33.52 -8.81
N SER A 109 -29.96 -32.56 -9.51
CA SER A 109 -31.10 -32.84 -10.39
C SER A 109 -30.74 -33.67 -11.64
N VAL A 110 -29.49 -33.60 -12.09
CA VAL A 110 -28.97 -34.36 -13.24
C VAL A 110 -28.36 -35.71 -12.80
N GLY A 111 -28.29 -35.97 -11.49
CA GLY A 111 -27.83 -37.24 -10.93
C GLY A 111 -26.30 -37.42 -10.94
N ILE A 112 -25.55 -36.31 -10.99
CA ILE A 112 -24.10 -36.26 -10.76
C ILE A 112 -23.85 -35.81 -9.32
#